data_AF-A0A356B2U5-F1
#
_entry.id   AF-A0A356B2U5-F1
#
_cell.length_a   1.000
_cell.length_b   1.000
_cell.length_c   1.000
_cell.angle_alpha   90.00
_cell.angle_beta   90.00
_cell.angle_gamma   90.00
#
_symmetry.space_group_name_H-M   'P 1'
#
loop_
_entity.id
_entity.type
_entity.pdbx_description
1 polymer ?
#
loop_
_entity_poly.entity_id
_entity_poly.type
_entity_poly.pdbx_seq_one_letter_code
_entity_poly.pdbx_strand_id
1 'polypeptide(L)'
;MLTEDIKKEILLPEFVYAVEGMELNIYLHNLCLPSPDLYCMDVASDRGVLMEKYWQYVPGQEREALATVSQIGYDANILNSKVCKVLSCRKADKPQKKIKCLFIGDSLTHASTYTQQFLNICTQTGLDVELIGTRGFKYNYPGLRDNVHEGYGGWSLKSHYENGTSPFVFDGQFNFEKYMTTNGFDQVDFVFFFLGPNDIVFMQDDDQMVEKAEYNCETYRKIIENIHRYDKGIHIGITTMLPPSSSQDAFGCSYGSKYQRYRYIRNTHYYNLYMLNTFDRKQVDNVGVVPLHVMFDTENNVSHDQRKPNCRSKESIRIQNNAVHPIDDGYAQVADGFYFYIRNMLSQGLE
;
A
#
# COMPACT_ATOMS: atom_id res chain seq x y z
N MET A 1 8.38 16.81 -10.44
CA MET A 1 8.13 16.65 -11.89
C MET A 1 8.64 15.27 -12.27
N LEU A 2 7.78 14.43 -12.84
CA LEU A 2 8.19 13.13 -13.38
C LEU A 2 9.18 13.37 -14.53
N THR A 3 10.22 12.56 -14.66
CA THR A 3 11.15 12.67 -15.80
C THR A 3 10.46 12.33 -17.12
N GLU A 4 11.08 12.70 -18.24
CA GLU A 4 10.60 12.35 -19.59
C GLU A 4 10.52 10.83 -19.83
N ASP A 5 11.18 10.01 -19.01
CA ASP A 5 11.16 8.55 -19.11
C ASP A 5 10.77 7.90 -17.77
N ILE A 6 9.49 8.01 -17.43
CA ILE A 6 8.86 7.43 -16.22
C ILE A 6 9.21 5.94 -15.99
N LYS A 7 9.55 5.19 -17.05
CA LYS A 7 9.92 3.77 -16.97
C LYS A 7 11.29 3.54 -16.35
N LYS A 8 12.17 4.55 -16.34
CA LYS A 8 13.50 4.52 -15.73
C LYS A 8 13.54 5.06 -14.30
N GLU A 9 12.42 5.58 -13.82
CA GLU A 9 12.31 6.11 -12.46
C GLU A 9 12.44 5.00 -11.43
N ILE A 10 13.22 5.25 -10.38
CA ILE A 10 13.19 4.44 -9.16
C ILE A 10 11.92 4.83 -8.38
N LEU A 11 11.01 3.89 -8.20
CA LEU A 11 9.81 3.98 -7.37
C LEU A 11 10.20 3.86 -5.89
N LEU A 12 10.97 4.82 -5.40
CA LEU A 12 11.36 4.93 -3.99
C LEU A 12 10.64 6.14 -3.38
N PRO A 13 9.85 5.96 -2.30
CA PRO A 13 9.24 7.08 -1.58
C PRO A 13 10.30 7.93 -0.86
N GLU A 14 9.98 9.20 -0.61
CA GLU A 14 10.80 10.06 0.23
C GLU A 14 10.84 9.54 1.67
N PHE A 15 9.71 9.02 2.16
CA PHE A 15 9.59 8.48 3.51
C PHE A 15 9.15 7.01 3.51
N VAL A 16 9.85 6.18 4.29
CA VAL A 16 9.40 4.85 4.72
C VAL A 16 9.30 4.86 6.24
N TYR A 17 8.34 4.13 6.79
CA TYR A 17 8.04 4.15 8.22
C TYR A 17 8.47 2.84 8.85
N ALA A 18 9.05 2.94 10.04
CA ALA A 18 9.48 1.81 10.84
C ALA A 18 9.17 2.05 12.34
N VAL A 19 9.25 0.97 13.12
CA VAL A 19 9.04 1.00 14.57
C VAL A 19 10.19 0.25 15.23
N GLU A 20 10.72 0.79 16.33
CA GLU A 20 11.79 0.20 17.13
C GLU A 20 11.59 -1.31 17.37
N GLY A 21 12.60 -2.10 17.01
CA GLY A 21 12.64 -3.55 17.18
C GLY A 21 11.58 -4.29 16.36
N MET A 22 11.14 -3.73 15.23
CA MET A 22 10.30 -4.39 14.24
C MET A 22 11.01 -4.36 12.89
N GLU A 23 10.96 -5.48 12.18
CA GLU A 23 11.65 -5.63 10.91
C GLU A 23 10.96 -4.82 9.81
N LEU A 24 11.75 -4.05 9.07
CA LEU A 24 11.38 -3.40 7.82
C LEU A 24 12.23 -4.00 6.71
N ASN A 25 11.59 -4.37 5.60
CA ASN A 25 12.27 -4.76 4.37
C ASN A 25 11.87 -3.81 3.23
N ILE A 26 12.87 -3.38 2.43
CA ILE A 26 12.66 -2.66 1.17
C ILE A 26 13.06 -3.61 0.04
N TYR A 27 12.08 -4.21 -0.62
CA TYR A 27 12.26 -5.16 -1.72
C TYR A 27 12.65 -4.43 -3.01
N LEU A 28 13.86 -4.71 -3.50
CA LEU A 28 14.51 -3.92 -4.56
C LEU A 28 13.83 -4.11 -5.92
N HIS A 29 13.27 -5.30 -6.19
CA HIS A 29 12.57 -5.59 -7.44
C HIS A 29 11.22 -4.86 -7.55
N ASN A 30 10.69 -4.32 -6.44
CA ASN A 30 9.46 -3.53 -6.45
C ASN A 30 9.72 -2.05 -6.79
N LEU A 31 10.98 -1.61 -6.78
CA LEU A 31 11.34 -0.21 -6.98
C LEU A 31 11.51 0.15 -8.46
N CYS A 32 11.54 -0.82 -9.38
CA CYS A 32 11.81 -0.56 -10.79
C CYS A 32 11.02 -1.52 -11.68
N LEU A 33 10.78 -1.10 -12.92
CA LEU A 33 10.30 -2.03 -13.93
C LEU A 33 11.35 -3.11 -14.20
N PRO A 34 10.96 -4.39 -14.34
CA PRO A 34 11.88 -5.47 -14.64
C PRO A 34 12.71 -5.15 -15.89
N SER A 35 14.02 -5.06 -15.72
CA SER A 35 14.98 -4.91 -16.80
C SER A 35 16.11 -5.92 -16.55
N PRO A 36 16.00 -7.14 -17.11
CA PRO A 36 16.77 -8.28 -16.64
C PRO A 36 18.30 -8.14 -16.80
N ASP A 37 18.79 -7.25 -17.67
CA ASP A 37 20.22 -7.18 -18.01
C ASP A 37 20.75 -5.75 -18.23
N LEU A 38 20.29 -4.74 -17.46
CA LEU A 38 20.80 -3.37 -17.62
C LEU A 38 21.44 -2.75 -16.36
N TYR A 39 21.11 -3.24 -15.17
CA TYR A 39 21.67 -2.71 -13.93
C TYR A 39 21.55 -3.70 -12.76
N CYS A 40 22.40 -3.53 -11.74
CA CYS A 40 22.14 -4.05 -10.40
C CYS A 40 21.63 -2.92 -9.48
N MET A 41 20.90 -3.31 -8.44
CA MET A 41 20.44 -2.38 -7.40
C MET A 41 21.44 -2.40 -6.26
N ASP A 42 21.92 -1.23 -5.87
CA ASP A 42 22.76 -1.03 -4.69
C ASP A 42 22.03 -0.16 -3.66
N VAL A 43 22.34 -0.37 -2.39
CA VAL A 43 21.81 0.42 -1.27
C VAL A 43 22.93 0.84 -0.35
N ALA A 44 23.24 2.14 -0.36
CA ALA A 44 24.16 2.75 0.59
C ALA A 44 23.39 3.32 1.79
N SER A 45 23.69 2.83 2.99
CA SER A 45 23.12 3.29 4.25
C SER A 45 24.13 3.09 5.39
N ASP A 46 24.05 3.92 6.42
CA ASP A 46 24.76 3.69 7.69
C ASP A 46 24.05 2.63 8.56
N ARG A 47 22.85 2.19 8.14
CA ARG A 47 21.99 1.23 8.84
C ARG A 47 21.55 0.09 7.92
N GLY A 48 21.02 -0.95 8.55
CA GLY A 48 20.46 -2.11 7.86
C GLY A 48 21.52 -2.95 7.14
N VAL A 49 21.03 -3.93 6.38
CA VAL A 49 21.85 -4.89 5.63
C VAL A 49 21.24 -5.07 4.25
N LEU A 50 22.07 -4.91 3.21
CA LEU A 50 21.68 -5.23 1.84
C LEU A 50 21.72 -6.75 1.64
N MET A 51 20.56 -7.35 1.40
CA MET A 51 20.39 -8.74 1.00
C MET A 51 20.14 -8.82 -0.51
N GLU A 52 20.16 -10.03 -1.07
CA GLU A 52 19.96 -10.24 -2.51
C GLU A 52 18.67 -9.61 -3.06
N LYS A 53 17.57 -9.67 -2.28
CA LYS A 53 16.23 -9.23 -2.73
C LYS A 53 15.77 -7.93 -2.09
N TYR A 54 16.31 -7.59 -0.93
CA TYR A 54 15.82 -6.48 -0.12
C TYR A 54 16.93 -5.85 0.71
N TRP A 55 16.78 -4.58 1.04
CA TRP A 55 17.50 -3.99 2.17
C TRP A 55 16.66 -4.18 3.43
N GLN A 56 17.24 -4.82 4.45
CA GLN A 56 16.59 -5.11 5.73
C GLN A 56 17.08 -4.14 6.79
N TYR A 57 16.16 -3.62 7.61
CA TYR A 57 16.47 -2.78 8.75
C TYR A 57 15.55 -3.08 9.94
N VAL A 58 16.16 -3.27 11.11
CA VAL A 58 15.46 -3.35 12.40
C VAL A 58 15.91 -2.13 13.21
N PRO A 59 15.08 -1.09 13.36
CA PRO A 59 15.48 0.12 14.09
C PRO A 59 15.74 -0.17 15.56
N GLY A 60 16.78 0.46 16.12
CA GLY A 60 16.97 0.57 17.56
C GLY A 60 16.22 1.79 18.11
N GLN A 61 16.92 2.62 18.88
CA GLN A 61 16.37 3.86 19.46
C GLN A 61 16.47 5.08 18.52
N GLU A 62 17.10 4.89 17.37
CA GLU A 62 17.25 5.88 16.32
C GLU A 62 15.87 6.33 15.80
N ARG A 63 15.78 7.61 15.45
CA ARG A 63 14.55 8.21 14.92
C ARG A 63 14.51 8.22 13.39
N GLU A 64 15.67 8.05 12.77
CA GLU A 64 15.84 8.22 11.35
C GLU A 64 17.03 7.39 10.86
N ALA A 65 16.92 6.85 9.66
CA ALA A 65 18.04 6.35 8.86
C ALA A 65 17.90 6.85 7.43
N LEU A 66 19.01 6.97 6.70
CA LEU A 66 19.01 7.29 5.27
C LEU A 66 19.40 6.05 4.47
N ALA A 67 18.66 5.76 3.42
CA ALA A 67 18.97 4.71 2.46
C ALA A 67 19.04 5.32 1.05
N THR A 68 20.20 5.26 0.41
CA THR A 68 20.40 5.70 -0.97
C THR A 68 20.35 4.48 -1.88
N VAL A 69 19.31 4.38 -2.69
CA VAL A 69 19.12 3.29 -3.65
C VAL A 69 19.61 3.74 -5.02
N SER A 70 20.55 2.99 -5.60
CA SER A 70 21.15 3.29 -6.90
C SER A 70 20.96 2.15 -7.89
N GLN A 71 20.70 2.49 -9.15
CA GLN A 71 20.85 1.59 -10.29
C GLN A 71 22.28 1.71 -10.81
N ILE A 72 23.05 0.62 -10.78
CA ILE A 72 24.44 0.58 -11.23
C ILE A 72 24.53 -0.20 -12.54
N GLY A 73 25.05 0.43 -13.59
CA GLY A 73 25.29 -0.21 -14.88
C GLY A 73 26.47 -1.19 -14.84
N TYR A 74 26.60 -2.03 -15.87
CA TYR A 74 27.73 -2.99 -15.99
C TYR A 74 29.10 -2.32 -16.08
N ASP A 75 29.14 -1.07 -16.49
CA ASP A 75 30.33 -0.22 -16.50
C ASP A 75 30.65 0.40 -15.12
N ALA A 76 29.93 -0.02 -14.08
CA ALA A 76 29.98 0.48 -12.70
C ALA A 76 29.55 1.95 -12.54
N ASN A 77 28.94 2.57 -13.56
CA ASN A 77 28.39 3.92 -13.43
C ASN A 77 27.00 3.89 -12.77
N ILE A 78 26.73 4.90 -11.95
CA ILE A 78 25.39 5.15 -11.41
C ILE A 78 24.50 5.67 -12.55
N LEU A 79 23.48 4.91 -12.92
CA LEU A 79 22.50 5.27 -13.95
C LEU A 79 21.40 6.18 -13.38
N ASN A 80 20.96 5.86 -12.16
CA ASN A 80 19.95 6.61 -11.42
C ASN A 80 20.15 6.36 -9.92
N SER A 81 19.76 7.32 -9.08
CA SER A 81 19.83 7.18 -7.62
C SER A 81 18.74 8.01 -6.94
N LYS A 82 18.16 7.46 -5.88
CA LYS A 82 17.22 8.17 -4.99
C LYS A 82 17.54 7.89 -3.54
N VAL A 83 17.31 8.89 -2.70
CA VAL A 83 17.45 8.79 -1.25
C VAL A 83 16.07 8.65 -0.63
N CYS A 84 15.94 7.72 0.30
CA CYS A 84 14.78 7.57 1.16
C CYS A 84 15.18 7.83 2.61
N LYS A 85 14.30 8.52 3.34
CA LYS A 85 14.38 8.69 4.77
C LYS A 85 13.49 7.65 5.45
N VAL A 86 14.10 6.77 6.24
CA VAL A 86 13.36 5.79 7.05
C VAL A 86 13.09 6.41 8.42
N LEU A 87 11.84 6.85 8.64
CA LEU A 87 11.37 7.41 9.89
C LEU A 87 11.04 6.29 10.87
N SER A 88 11.64 6.34 12.05
CA SER A 88 11.49 5.34 13.10
C SER A 88 10.90 5.96 14.35
N CYS A 89 9.85 5.36 14.89
CA CYS A 89 9.31 5.73 16.19
C CYS A 89 9.65 4.69 17.25
N ARG A 90 9.69 5.12 18.52
CA ARG A 90 9.94 4.20 19.63
C ARG A 90 8.66 3.47 20.01
N LYS A 91 8.80 2.23 20.49
CA LYS A 91 7.65 1.47 21.01
C LYS A 91 7.01 2.17 22.21
N ALA A 92 7.82 2.88 23.00
CA ALA A 92 7.37 3.64 24.16
C ALA A 92 6.50 4.86 23.82
N ASP A 93 6.60 5.41 22.60
CA ASP A 93 5.86 6.60 22.19
C ASP A 93 4.43 6.23 21.78
N LYS A 94 3.59 5.92 22.76
CA LYS A 94 2.18 5.58 22.52
C LYS A 94 1.29 6.75 22.94
N PRO A 95 0.25 7.08 22.15
CA PRO A 95 -0.78 7.99 22.63
C PRO A 95 -1.49 7.39 23.84
N GLN A 96 -1.93 8.24 24.75
CA GLN A 96 -2.77 7.86 25.90
C GLN A 96 -4.27 7.87 25.55
N LYS A 97 -4.61 8.02 24.25
CA LYS A 97 -5.97 8.01 23.73
C LYS A 97 -6.20 6.82 22.81
N LYS A 98 -7.46 6.37 22.76
CA LYS A 98 -7.94 5.46 21.72
C LYS A 98 -7.86 6.16 20.36
N ILE A 99 -7.42 5.43 19.35
CA ILE A 99 -7.32 5.90 17.96
C ILE A 99 -8.45 5.29 17.13
N LYS A 100 -9.23 6.13 16.44
CA LYS A 100 -10.31 5.68 15.55
C LYS A 100 -9.85 5.70 14.09
N CYS A 101 -9.97 4.57 13.40
CA CYS A 101 -9.53 4.40 12.02
C CYS A 101 -10.67 3.97 11.10
N LEU A 102 -10.78 4.59 9.93
CA LEU A 102 -11.64 4.15 8.83
C LEU A 102 -10.77 3.62 7.68
N PHE A 103 -10.94 2.35 7.32
CA PHE A 103 -10.27 1.74 6.17
C PHE A 103 -11.22 1.64 4.98
N ILE A 104 -10.93 2.37 3.91
CA ILE A 104 -11.68 2.37 2.65
C ILE A 104 -10.87 1.61 1.61
N GLY A 105 -11.49 0.66 0.90
CA GLY A 105 -10.76 -0.08 -0.12
C GLY A 105 -11.59 -0.99 -0.99
N ASP A 106 -10.88 -1.85 -1.71
CA ASP A 106 -11.46 -2.79 -2.66
C ASP A 106 -11.59 -4.21 -2.08
N SER A 107 -11.42 -5.24 -2.92
CA SER A 107 -11.35 -6.64 -2.52
C SER A 107 -10.28 -6.95 -1.47
N LEU A 108 -9.15 -6.23 -1.44
CA LEU A 108 -8.08 -6.45 -0.47
C LEU A 108 -8.52 -6.05 0.94
N THR A 109 -9.29 -4.96 1.06
CA THR A 109 -9.94 -4.54 2.31
C THR A 109 -11.18 -5.39 2.60
N HIS A 110 -11.95 -5.76 1.57
CA HIS A 110 -13.11 -6.63 1.72
C HIS A 110 -12.76 -7.99 2.35
N ALA A 111 -11.58 -8.54 2.04
CA ALA A 111 -11.08 -9.78 2.63
C ALA A 111 -10.93 -9.70 4.17
N SER A 112 -10.86 -8.49 4.74
CA SER A 112 -10.76 -8.23 6.19
C SER A 112 -9.52 -8.82 6.87
N THR A 113 -8.61 -9.45 6.13
CA THR A 113 -7.45 -10.14 6.70
C THR A 113 -6.41 -9.14 7.23
N TYR A 114 -5.99 -8.14 6.45
CA TYR A 114 -4.98 -7.19 6.94
C TYR A 114 -5.52 -6.30 8.05
N THR A 115 -6.80 -5.93 8.02
CA THR A 115 -7.41 -5.14 9.10
C THR A 115 -7.47 -5.96 10.39
N GLN A 116 -7.67 -7.28 10.29
CA GLN A 116 -7.54 -8.17 11.45
C GLN A 116 -6.10 -8.26 11.94
N GLN A 117 -5.12 -8.43 11.05
CA GLN A 117 -3.70 -8.46 11.44
C GLN A 117 -3.26 -7.12 12.05
N PHE A 118 -3.80 -6.01 11.56
CA PHE A 118 -3.59 -4.67 12.11
C PHE A 118 -4.16 -4.56 13.54
N LEU A 119 -5.36 -5.08 13.80
CA LEU A 119 -5.90 -5.14 15.16
C LEU A 119 -5.07 -6.05 16.08
N ASN A 120 -4.59 -7.18 15.55
CA ASN A 120 -3.74 -8.11 16.29
C ASN A 120 -2.43 -7.43 16.72
N ILE A 121 -1.74 -6.75 15.81
CA ILE A 121 -0.48 -6.07 16.13
C ILE A 121 -0.70 -4.87 17.05
N CYS A 122 -1.80 -4.12 16.90
CA CYS A 122 -2.18 -3.06 17.84
C CYS A 122 -2.40 -3.62 19.25
N THR A 123 -3.11 -4.75 19.38
CA THR A 123 -3.33 -5.42 20.67
C THR A 123 -2.01 -5.91 21.29
N GLN A 124 -1.18 -6.60 20.52
CA GLN A 124 0.11 -7.13 20.97
C GLN A 124 1.07 -6.02 21.42
N THR A 125 1.02 -4.88 20.75
CA THR A 125 1.87 -3.72 21.04
C THR A 125 1.19 -2.72 21.97
N GLY A 126 -0.04 -2.96 22.42
CA GLY A 126 -0.78 -2.09 23.34
C GLY A 126 -1.11 -0.70 22.77
N LEU A 127 -1.38 -0.60 21.47
CA LEU A 127 -2.01 0.59 20.86
C LEU A 127 -3.53 0.38 20.87
N ASP A 128 -4.27 1.23 21.58
CA ASP A 128 -5.74 1.17 21.65
C ASP A 128 -6.34 1.73 20.36
N VAL A 129 -7.00 0.88 19.58
CA VAL A 129 -7.55 1.22 18.26
C VAL A 129 -8.99 0.71 18.14
N GLU A 130 -9.83 1.52 17.52
CA GLU A 130 -11.18 1.17 17.12
C GLU A 130 -11.34 1.39 15.62
N LEU A 131 -11.84 0.38 14.90
CA LEU A 131 -12.20 0.55 13.51
C LEU A 131 -13.66 1.02 13.41
N ILE A 132 -13.91 1.93 12.48
CA ILE A 132 -15.26 2.35 12.09
C ILE A 132 -15.53 1.95 10.63
N GLY A 133 -16.81 1.74 10.31
CA GLY A 133 -17.24 1.30 8.98
C GLY A 133 -18.55 0.51 9.04
N THR A 134 -19.19 0.37 7.89
CA THR A 134 -20.50 -0.31 7.74
C THR A 134 -20.38 -1.73 7.17
N ARG A 135 -19.17 -2.17 6.82
CA ARG A 135 -18.87 -3.54 6.38
C ARG A 135 -17.86 -4.21 7.30
N GLY A 136 -17.58 -5.49 7.03
CA GLY A 136 -16.63 -6.31 7.78
C GLY A 136 -17.29 -7.34 8.67
N PHE A 137 -16.49 -8.02 9.49
CA PHE A 137 -16.91 -9.24 10.17
C PHE A 137 -17.98 -9.01 11.24
N LYS A 138 -18.07 -7.82 11.84
CA LYS A 138 -19.16 -7.44 12.76
C LYS A 138 -20.55 -7.71 12.18
N TYR A 139 -20.70 -7.62 10.85
CA TYR A 139 -21.96 -7.80 10.14
C TYR A 139 -22.12 -9.19 9.50
N ASN A 140 -21.04 -9.97 9.37
CA ASN A 140 -21.03 -11.22 8.61
C ASN A 140 -20.81 -12.49 9.46
N TYR A 141 -20.09 -12.43 10.60
CA TYR A 141 -19.78 -13.63 11.41
C TYR A 141 -19.67 -13.35 12.93
N PRO A 142 -20.32 -14.15 13.81
CA PRO A 142 -20.19 -14.01 15.26
C PRO A 142 -18.76 -14.28 15.76
N GLY A 143 -18.17 -13.34 16.50
CA GLY A 143 -16.88 -13.53 17.21
C GLY A 143 -15.75 -12.57 16.82
N LEU A 144 -15.87 -11.84 15.70
CA LEU A 144 -14.90 -10.87 15.20
C LEU A 144 -15.49 -9.44 15.23
N ARG A 145 -15.97 -9.02 16.41
CA ARG A 145 -16.96 -7.94 16.56
C ARG A 145 -16.46 -6.52 16.25
N ASP A 146 -15.17 -6.33 16.01
CA ASP A 146 -14.57 -4.98 15.89
C ASP A 146 -13.79 -4.77 14.57
N ASN A 147 -13.72 -5.78 13.70
CA ASN A 147 -13.10 -5.65 12.39
C ASN A 147 -14.11 -5.13 11.35
N VAL A 148 -14.39 -3.83 11.42
CA VAL A 148 -15.24 -3.11 10.47
C VAL A 148 -14.43 -2.19 9.56
N HIS A 149 -14.93 -1.95 8.35
CA HIS A 149 -14.25 -1.17 7.32
C HIS A 149 -15.24 -0.83 6.18
N GLU A 150 -14.76 -0.15 5.13
CA GLU A 150 -15.49 0.15 3.89
C GLU A 150 -14.81 -0.49 2.68
N GLY A 151 -14.78 -1.83 2.70
CA GLY A 151 -14.09 -2.67 1.71
C GLY A 151 -15.09 -3.30 0.74
N TYR A 152 -14.97 -2.96 -0.54
CA TYR A 152 -15.92 -3.37 -1.59
C TYR A 152 -15.20 -4.11 -2.71
N GLY A 153 -15.44 -5.43 -2.82
CA GLY A 153 -14.86 -6.25 -3.88
C GLY A 153 -15.15 -5.70 -5.28
N GLY A 154 -14.09 -5.52 -6.08
CA GLY A 154 -14.16 -5.03 -7.46
C GLY A 154 -14.34 -3.52 -7.63
N TRP A 155 -14.40 -2.74 -6.54
CA TRP A 155 -14.57 -1.29 -6.62
C TRP A 155 -13.24 -0.58 -6.87
N SER A 156 -13.33 0.51 -7.63
CA SER A 156 -12.21 1.43 -7.90
C SER A 156 -12.39 2.74 -7.10
N LEU A 157 -11.43 3.67 -7.19
CA LEU A 157 -11.59 5.00 -6.59
C LEU A 157 -12.85 5.71 -7.14
N LYS A 158 -13.05 5.61 -8.46
CA LYS A 158 -14.25 6.14 -9.13
C LYS A 158 -15.54 5.55 -8.56
N SER A 159 -15.56 4.26 -8.23
CA SER A 159 -16.73 3.63 -7.62
C SER A 159 -17.05 4.26 -6.26
N HIS A 160 -16.05 4.45 -5.40
CA HIS A 160 -16.26 5.10 -4.09
C HIS A 160 -16.69 6.57 -4.22
N TYR A 161 -16.17 7.29 -5.21
CA TYR A 161 -16.39 8.72 -5.40
C TYR A 161 -17.71 9.08 -6.10
N GLU A 162 -18.13 8.31 -7.11
CA GLU A 162 -19.24 8.71 -8.01
C GLU A 162 -20.41 7.73 -8.03
N ASN A 163 -20.23 6.48 -7.59
CA ASN A 163 -21.31 5.51 -7.67
C ASN A 163 -22.40 5.84 -6.64
N GLY A 164 -23.65 6.01 -7.08
CA GLY A 164 -24.78 6.29 -6.20
C GLY A 164 -25.08 5.19 -5.17
N THR A 165 -24.48 4.01 -5.29
CA THR A 165 -24.55 2.95 -4.25
C THR A 165 -23.40 3.00 -3.25
N SER A 166 -22.43 3.89 -3.43
CA SER A 166 -21.35 4.15 -2.46
C SER A 166 -21.95 4.73 -1.17
N PRO A 167 -21.52 4.28 0.02
CA PRO A 167 -22.01 4.82 1.28
C PRO A 167 -21.61 6.29 1.48
N PHE A 168 -20.64 6.77 0.69
CA PHE A 168 -20.17 8.15 0.72
C PHE A 168 -20.90 9.06 -0.28
N VAL A 169 -21.71 8.53 -1.19
CA VAL A 169 -22.37 9.33 -2.23
C VAL A 169 -23.80 9.62 -1.84
N PHE A 170 -24.09 10.90 -1.60
CA PHE A 170 -25.40 11.41 -1.26
C PHE A 170 -25.82 12.46 -2.28
N ASP A 171 -27.03 12.33 -2.82
CA ASP A 171 -27.56 13.28 -3.80
C ASP A 171 -26.62 13.47 -5.01
N GLY A 172 -25.92 12.38 -5.40
CA GLY A 172 -24.98 12.34 -6.51
C GLY A 172 -23.58 12.88 -6.22
N GLN A 173 -23.24 13.21 -4.97
CA GLN A 173 -21.93 13.76 -4.61
C GLN A 173 -21.31 13.04 -3.42
N PHE A 174 -19.98 12.89 -3.45
CA PHE A 174 -19.22 12.42 -2.29
C PHE A 174 -19.38 13.39 -1.11
N ASN A 175 -19.83 12.88 0.04
CA ASN A 175 -20.09 13.65 1.25
C ASN A 175 -19.73 12.85 2.50
N PHE A 176 -18.54 13.10 3.02
CA PHE A 176 -17.98 12.44 4.19
C PHE A 176 -18.72 12.79 5.47
N GLU A 177 -19.07 14.07 5.68
CA GLU A 177 -19.82 14.52 6.86
C GLU A 177 -21.18 13.82 6.98
N LYS A 178 -21.90 13.68 5.86
CA LYS A 178 -23.19 12.99 5.82
C LYS A 178 -23.04 11.50 6.06
N TYR A 179 -21.96 10.87 5.56
CA TYR A 179 -21.62 9.49 5.91
C TYR A 179 -21.36 9.31 7.42
N MET A 180 -20.53 10.16 8.01
CA MET A 180 -20.19 10.11 9.43
C MET A 180 -21.45 10.29 10.30
N THR A 181 -22.26 11.30 9.99
CA THR A 181 -23.50 11.61 10.73
C THR A 181 -24.54 10.49 10.59
N THR A 182 -24.74 9.96 9.37
CA THR A 182 -25.74 8.90 9.12
C THR A 182 -25.44 7.62 9.89
N ASN A 183 -24.16 7.30 10.07
CA ASN A 183 -23.73 6.08 10.75
C ASN A 183 -23.41 6.29 12.24
N GLY A 184 -23.59 7.52 12.76
CA GLY A 184 -23.29 7.85 14.15
C GLY A 184 -21.80 7.74 14.50
N PHE A 185 -20.92 8.00 13.53
CA PHE A 185 -19.49 8.03 13.75
C PHE A 185 -19.02 9.46 14.04
N ASP A 186 -18.02 9.59 14.91
CA ASP A 186 -17.38 10.84 15.27
C ASP A 186 -15.90 10.63 15.64
N GLN A 187 -15.14 11.73 15.73
CA GLN A 187 -13.76 11.74 16.23
C GLN A 187 -12.85 10.72 15.53
N VAL A 188 -13.01 10.54 14.22
CA VAL A 188 -12.09 9.70 13.44
C VAL A 188 -10.72 10.37 13.41
N ASP A 189 -9.65 9.63 13.71
CA ASP A 189 -8.28 10.14 13.69
C ASP A 189 -7.63 9.88 12.33
N PHE A 190 -7.89 8.70 11.75
CA PHE A 190 -7.29 8.27 10.49
C PHE A 190 -8.32 7.79 9.48
N VAL A 191 -8.15 8.20 8.22
CA VAL A 191 -8.87 7.64 7.07
C VAL A 191 -7.85 7.10 6.07
N PHE A 192 -7.93 5.81 5.77
CA PHE A 192 -7.03 5.13 4.84
C PHE A 192 -7.73 4.75 3.56
N PHE A 193 -7.02 4.93 2.44
CA PHE A 193 -7.44 4.44 1.12
C PHE A 193 -6.47 3.36 0.64
N PHE A 194 -6.94 2.12 0.60
CA PHE A 194 -6.25 0.99 -0.01
C PHE A 194 -6.97 0.55 -1.28
N LEU A 195 -6.63 1.23 -2.38
CA LEU A 195 -7.28 1.13 -3.69
C LEU A 195 -6.23 1.09 -4.80
N GLY A 196 -6.67 0.88 -6.04
CA GLY A 196 -5.82 0.92 -7.23
C GLY A 196 -5.94 -0.29 -8.16
N PRO A 197 -5.96 -1.55 -7.67
CA PRO A 197 -6.04 -2.72 -8.54
C PRO A 197 -7.14 -2.64 -9.62
N ASN A 198 -8.36 -2.25 -9.23
CA ASN A 198 -9.49 -2.14 -10.16
C ASN A 198 -9.45 -0.87 -11.02
N ASP A 199 -8.68 0.14 -10.64
CA ASP A 199 -8.47 1.35 -11.42
C ASP A 199 -7.56 1.10 -12.63
N ILE A 200 -6.55 0.24 -12.45
CA ILE A 200 -5.47 0.06 -13.44
C ILE A 200 -5.60 -1.20 -14.29
N VAL A 201 -6.39 -2.19 -13.84
CA VAL A 201 -6.38 -3.52 -14.43
C VAL A 201 -6.75 -3.48 -15.91
N PHE A 202 -7.56 -2.55 -16.40
CA PHE A 202 -7.95 -2.53 -17.82
C PHE A 202 -7.11 -1.61 -18.72
N MET A 203 -6.12 -0.89 -18.17
CA MET A 203 -5.32 0.06 -18.95
C MET A 203 -4.35 -0.68 -19.88
N GLN A 204 -4.42 -0.39 -21.18
CA GLN A 204 -3.70 -1.11 -22.23
C GLN A 204 -2.34 -0.49 -22.54
N ASP A 205 -2.26 0.82 -22.53
CA ASP A 205 -1.09 1.60 -22.94
C ASP A 205 -0.74 2.66 -21.89
N ASP A 206 0.32 3.40 -22.18
CA ASP A 206 0.90 4.37 -21.25
C ASP A 206 0.03 5.63 -21.16
N ASP A 207 -0.60 6.06 -22.27
CA ASP A 207 -1.47 7.23 -22.32
C ASP A 207 -2.72 7.03 -21.46
N GLN A 208 -3.38 5.87 -21.59
CA GLN A 208 -4.51 5.49 -20.74
C GLN A 208 -4.10 5.45 -19.26
N MET A 209 -2.90 4.97 -18.97
CA MET A 209 -2.42 4.87 -17.61
C MET A 209 -2.10 6.26 -17.02
N VAL A 210 -1.54 7.18 -17.81
CA VAL A 210 -1.33 8.58 -17.41
C VAL A 210 -2.66 9.25 -17.12
N GLU A 211 -3.63 9.19 -18.04
CA GLU A 211 -4.96 9.78 -17.86
C GLU A 211 -5.64 9.22 -16.60
N LYS A 212 -5.53 7.90 -16.38
CA LYS A 212 -6.08 7.26 -15.18
C LYS A 212 -5.41 7.74 -13.89
N ALA A 213 -4.09 7.85 -13.89
CA ALA A 213 -3.34 8.28 -12.72
C ALA A 213 -3.64 9.75 -12.37
N GLU A 214 -3.71 10.63 -13.38
CA GLU A 214 -4.09 12.04 -13.21
C GLU A 214 -5.50 12.20 -12.68
N TYR A 215 -6.47 11.47 -13.26
CA TYR A 215 -7.85 11.43 -12.75
C TYR A 215 -7.89 10.98 -11.29
N ASN A 216 -7.11 9.97 -10.91
CA ASN A 216 -7.07 9.47 -9.54
C ASN A 216 -6.46 10.48 -8.58
N CYS A 217 -5.36 11.13 -8.94
CA CYS A 217 -4.77 12.23 -8.14
C CYS A 217 -5.79 13.34 -7.91
N GLU A 218 -6.48 13.78 -8.96
CA GLU A 218 -7.47 14.86 -8.85
C GLU A 218 -8.70 14.45 -8.03
N THR A 219 -9.14 13.20 -8.18
CA THR A 219 -10.25 12.65 -7.39
C THR A 219 -9.89 12.55 -5.91
N TYR A 220 -8.67 12.10 -5.60
CA TYR A 220 -8.18 12.09 -4.22
C TYR A 220 -8.13 13.50 -3.62
N ARG A 221 -7.69 14.53 -4.35
CA ARG A 221 -7.73 15.92 -3.85
C ARG A 221 -9.13 16.34 -3.43
N LYS A 222 -10.15 16.05 -4.25
CA LYS A 222 -11.55 16.36 -3.93
C LYS A 222 -12.06 15.59 -2.72
N ILE A 223 -11.67 14.33 -2.57
CA ILE A 223 -12.00 13.52 -1.40
C ILE A 223 -11.32 14.06 -0.14
N ILE A 224 -10.03 14.39 -0.21
CA ILE A 224 -9.25 14.99 0.88
C ILE A 224 -9.90 16.28 1.34
N GLU A 225 -10.20 17.20 0.41
CA GLU A 225 -10.90 18.45 0.73
C GLU A 225 -12.25 18.19 1.40
N ASN A 226 -12.99 17.17 0.96
CA ASN A 226 -14.27 16.80 1.56
C ASN A 226 -14.11 16.30 3.00
N ILE A 227 -13.12 15.43 3.26
CA ILE A 227 -12.81 14.90 4.60
C ILE A 227 -12.31 16.02 5.52
N HIS A 228 -11.41 16.88 5.04
CA HIS A 228 -10.87 17.99 5.83
C HIS A 228 -11.85 19.15 6.04
N ARG A 229 -12.92 19.24 5.24
CA ARG A 229 -14.06 20.12 5.56
C ARG A 229 -14.84 19.62 6.79
N TYR A 230 -14.92 18.31 6.99
CA TYR A 230 -15.52 17.73 8.19
C TYR A 230 -14.59 17.91 9.40
N ASP A 231 -13.32 17.55 9.26
CA ASP A 231 -12.31 17.78 10.29
C ASP A 231 -10.89 17.81 9.68
N LYS A 232 -10.21 18.94 9.83
CA LYS A 232 -8.84 19.16 9.33
C LYS A 232 -7.78 18.36 10.09
N GLY A 233 -8.07 17.90 11.31
CA GLY A 233 -7.17 17.07 12.12
C GLY A 233 -7.07 15.62 11.65
N ILE A 234 -7.99 15.17 10.79
CA ILE A 234 -7.98 13.81 10.25
C ILE A 234 -6.72 13.58 9.42
N HIS A 235 -5.96 12.56 9.78
CA HIS A 235 -4.84 12.08 9.00
C HIS A 235 -5.32 11.15 7.90
N ILE A 236 -5.01 11.50 6.65
CA ILE A 236 -5.40 10.71 5.48
C ILE A 236 -4.17 9.97 4.97
N GLY A 237 -4.25 8.65 4.93
CA GLY A 237 -3.21 7.79 4.36
C GLY A 237 -3.64 7.19 3.02
N ILE A 238 -2.96 7.55 1.95
CA ILE A 238 -3.17 6.95 0.61
C ILE A 238 -2.09 5.89 0.40
N THR A 239 -2.47 4.66 0.12
CA THR A 239 -1.47 3.60 -0.10
C THR A 239 -0.93 3.64 -1.52
N THR A 240 0.35 3.35 -1.69
CA THR A 240 0.79 2.78 -2.97
C THR A 240 0.20 1.38 -3.15
N MET A 241 -0.13 1.02 -4.39
CA MET A 241 -0.56 -0.33 -4.74
C MET A 241 0.52 -1.36 -4.46
N LEU A 242 0.08 -2.54 -3.99
CA LEU A 242 0.96 -3.70 -3.94
C LEU A 242 1.41 -4.09 -5.35
N PRO A 243 2.70 -4.43 -5.53
CA PRO A 243 3.14 -5.11 -6.73
C PRO A 243 2.44 -6.47 -6.83
N PRO A 244 2.18 -6.96 -8.05
CA PRO A 244 1.49 -8.23 -8.22
C PRO A 244 2.40 -9.40 -7.85
N SER A 245 1.83 -10.60 -7.83
CA SER A 245 2.54 -11.88 -7.86
C SER A 245 3.82 -11.85 -8.72
N SER A 246 4.86 -12.56 -8.31
CA SER A 246 6.16 -12.58 -9.00
C SER A 246 6.14 -13.38 -10.31
N SER A 247 5.14 -14.24 -10.54
CA SER A 247 5.07 -15.13 -11.71
C SER A 247 3.95 -14.81 -12.71
N GLN A 248 4.26 -14.96 -14.01
CA GLN A 248 3.26 -14.97 -15.07
C GLN A 248 2.24 -16.12 -14.92
N ASP A 249 2.61 -17.21 -14.24
CA ASP A 249 1.71 -18.35 -14.00
C ASP A 249 0.49 -17.95 -13.19
N ALA A 250 0.65 -17.03 -12.23
CA ALA A 250 -0.43 -16.56 -11.39
C ALA A 250 -1.46 -15.74 -12.18
N PHE A 251 -0.98 -14.96 -13.14
CA PHE A 251 -1.83 -14.28 -14.13
C PHE A 251 -2.49 -15.27 -15.09
N GLY A 252 -1.79 -16.33 -15.49
CA GLY A 252 -2.37 -17.43 -16.26
C GLY A 252 -3.51 -18.13 -15.51
N CYS A 253 -3.35 -18.37 -14.21
CA CYS A 253 -4.38 -18.94 -13.35
C CYS A 253 -5.58 -17.99 -13.17
N SER A 254 -5.32 -16.70 -12.96
CA SER A 254 -6.36 -15.71 -12.66
C SER A 254 -7.12 -15.25 -13.91
N TYR A 255 -6.43 -15.14 -15.05
CA TYR A 255 -6.94 -14.44 -16.24
C TYR A 255 -6.73 -15.22 -17.56
N GLY A 256 -6.15 -16.41 -17.52
CA GLY A 256 -5.73 -17.13 -18.72
C GLY A 256 -4.76 -16.30 -19.56
N SER A 257 -4.94 -16.31 -20.88
CA SER A 257 -4.09 -15.55 -21.81
C SER A 257 -4.47 -14.06 -21.94
N LYS A 258 -5.41 -13.56 -21.14
CA LYS A 258 -5.94 -12.18 -21.28
C LYS A 258 -5.01 -11.12 -20.69
N TYR A 259 -4.11 -11.54 -19.80
CA TYR A 259 -3.32 -10.61 -19.00
C TYR A 259 -1.87 -11.02 -18.84
N GLN A 260 -0.98 -10.15 -19.31
CA GLN A 260 0.45 -10.32 -19.16
C GLN A 260 0.93 -9.55 -17.92
N ARG A 261 1.78 -10.18 -17.11
CA ARG A 261 2.25 -9.68 -15.81
C ARG A 261 2.97 -8.34 -15.91
N TYR A 262 3.88 -8.18 -16.87
CA TYR A 262 4.60 -6.93 -17.12
C TYR A 262 3.66 -5.75 -17.38
N ARG A 263 2.54 -5.94 -18.10
CA ARG A 263 1.52 -4.87 -18.24
C ARG A 263 1.01 -4.40 -16.88
N TYR A 264 0.74 -5.33 -15.97
CA TYR A 264 0.28 -4.98 -14.61
C TYR A 264 1.35 -4.24 -13.82
N ILE A 265 2.61 -4.70 -13.86
CA ILE A 265 3.73 -4.05 -13.17
C ILE A 265 3.96 -2.65 -13.72
N ARG A 266 3.93 -2.50 -15.05
CA ARG A 266 4.00 -1.19 -15.71
C ARG A 266 2.91 -0.25 -15.20
N ASN A 267 1.66 -0.70 -15.19
CA ASN A 267 0.55 0.11 -14.72
C ASN A 267 0.68 0.47 -13.23
N THR A 268 1.13 -0.49 -12.40
CA THR A 268 1.39 -0.29 -10.97
C THR A 268 2.49 0.76 -10.75
N HIS A 269 3.56 0.71 -11.56
CA HIS A 269 4.67 1.66 -11.52
C HIS A 269 4.21 3.09 -11.80
N TYR A 270 3.41 3.29 -12.86
CA TYR A 270 2.82 4.59 -13.17
C TYR A 270 1.91 5.07 -12.03
N TYR A 271 0.96 4.24 -11.59
CA TYR A 271 0.05 4.61 -10.50
C TYR A 271 0.83 5.06 -9.24
N ASN A 272 1.78 4.23 -8.79
CA ASN A 272 2.55 4.50 -7.59
C ASN A 272 3.43 5.75 -7.74
N LEU A 273 4.05 5.99 -8.90
CA LEU A 273 4.84 7.21 -9.13
C LEU A 273 3.99 8.47 -9.06
N TYR A 274 2.77 8.45 -9.62
CA TYR A 274 1.85 9.58 -9.53
C TYR A 274 1.38 9.82 -8.10
N MET A 275 1.02 8.76 -7.37
CA MET A 275 0.64 8.88 -5.96
C MET A 275 1.78 9.44 -5.12
N LEU A 276 3.01 8.94 -5.30
CA LEU A 276 4.19 9.44 -4.59
C LEU A 276 4.47 10.90 -4.97
N ASN A 277 4.56 11.25 -6.24
CA ASN A 277 4.85 12.63 -6.64
C ASN A 277 3.77 13.64 -6.18
N THR A 278 2.54 13.19 -5.97
CA THR A 278 1.41 14.05 -5.58
C THR A 278 1.22 14.16 -4.07
N PHE A 279 1.32 13.05 -3.34
CA PHE A 279 0.93 12.97 -1.93
C PHE A 279 2.10 12.65 -0.99
N ASP A 280 3.21 12.17 -1.52
CA ASP A 280 4.47 12.14 -0.77
C ASP A 280 5.06 13.57 -0.78
N ARG A 281 5.87 13.93 0.23
CA ARG A 281 6.48 15.28 0.45
C ARG A 281 5.68 16.31 1.25
N LYS A 282 4.69 15.92 2.06
CA LYS A 282 3.93 16.86 2.92
C LYS A 282 3.34 18.07 2.15
N GLN A 283 2.87 17.83 0.91
CA GLN A 283 2.31 18.91 0.08
C GLN A 283 0.93 19.36 0.56
N VAL A 284 0.26 18.52 1.35
CA VAL A 284 -1.05 18.78 1.96
C VAL A 284 -0.95 18.37 3.43
N ASP A 285 -1.36 19.27 4.33
CA ASP A 285 -1.35 19.01 5.76
C ASP A 285 -2.20 17.79 6.10
N ASN A 286 -1.72 16.96 7.03
CA ASN A 286 -2.40 15.73 7.47
C ASN A 286 -2.73 14.75 6.34
N VAL A 287 -1.97 14.76 5.25
CA VAL A 287 -2.03 13.76 4.18
C VAL A 287 -0.64 13.15 3.96
N GLY A 288 -0.59 11.83 3.80
CA GLY A 288 0.64 11.13 3.48
C GLY A 288 0.41 9.83 2.73
N VAL A 289 1.52 9.26 2.24
CA VAL A 289 1.52 7.97 1.56
C VAL A 289 1.91 6.85 2.52
N VAL A 290 1.19 5.72 2.47
CA VAL A 290 1.62 4.45 3.07
C VAL A 290 2.29 3.61 1.98
N PRO A 291 3.64 3.51 1.94
CA PRO A 291 4.36 2.95 0.81
C PRO A 291 4.39 1.41 0.82
N LEU A 292 3.23 0.76 0.82
CA LEU A 292 3.11 -0.71 0.90
C LEU A 292 3.90 -1.45 -0.19
N HIS A 293 4.11 -0.84 -1.37
CA HIS A 293 4.81 -1.48 -2.47
C HIS A 293 6.26 -1.85 -2.16
N VAL A 294 6.97 -1.04 -1.36
CA VAL A 294 8.38 -1.32 -1.05
C VAL A 294 8.51 -2.49 -0.07
N MET A 295 7.49 -2.74 0.75
CA MET A 295 7.55 -3.73 1.84
C MET A 295 7.02 -5.11 1.46
N PHE A 296 6.42 -5.26 0.28
CA PHE A 296 5.67 -6.46 -0.06
C PHE A 296 6.51 -7.54 -0.75
N ASP A 297 6.58 -8.73 -0.16
CA ASP A 297 7.22 -9.90 -0.74
C ASP A 297 6.35 -10.56 -1.83
N THR A 298 6.56 -10.18 -3.09
CA THR A 298 5.77 -10.74 -4.20
C THR A 298 6.01 -12.23 -4.47
N GLU A 299 7.07 -12.82 -3.91
CA GLU A 299 7.42 -14.22 -4.13
C GLU A 299 6.84 -15.14 -3.07
N ASN A 300 6.92 -14.74 -1.81
CA ASN A 300 6.55 -15.58 -0.68
C ASN A 300 5.13 -15.33 -0.19
N ASN A 301 4.62 -14.11 -0.35
CA ASN A 301 3.39 -13.67 0.30
C ASN A 301 2.17 -13.66 -0.61
N VAL A 302 2.21 -14.49 -1.66
CA VAL A 302 1.11 -14.68 -2.60
C VAL A 302 0.74 -16.16 -2.68
N SER A 303 -0.54 -16.44 -2.94
CA SER A 303 -1.10 -17.79 -2.95
C SER A 303 -0.44 -18.65 -4.03
N HIS A 304 -0.25 -19.94 -3.72
CA HIS A 304 0.43 -20.89 -4.57
C HIS A 304 -0.13 -22.31 -4.43
N ASP A 305 0.04 -23.11 -5.48
CA ASP A 305 -0.28 -24.53 -5.52
C ASP A 305 0.97 -25.36 -5.79
N GLN A 306 0.90 -26.65 -5.47
CA GLN A 306 1.86 -27.66 -5.96
C GLN A 306 1.32 -28.25 -7.26
N ARG A 307 2.05 -28.06 -8.38
CA ARG A 307 1.65 -28.58 -9.70
C ARG A 307 2.84 -29.18 -10.42
N LYS A 308 2.59 -30.14 -11.31
CA LYS A 308 3.62 -30.67 -12.19
C LYS A 308 4.00 -29.62 -13.23
N PRO A 309 5.29 -29.38 -13.50
CA PRO A 309 5.71 -28.40 -14.51
C PRO A 309 5.29 -28.81 -15.94
N ASN A 310 5.08 -30.10 -16.18
CA ASN A 310 4.43 -30.65 -17.38
C ASN A 310 3.84 -32.04 -17.09
N CYS A 311 3.03 -32.56 -18.01
CA CYS A 311 2.32 -33.83 -17.85
C CYS A 311 3.22 -35.07 -17.67
N ARG A 312 4.50 -34.99 -18.04
CA ARG A 312 5.48 -36.10 -17.93
C ARG A 312 6.31 -36.04 -16.66
N SER A 313 6.21 -34.94 -15.92
CA SER A 313 7.00 -34.74 -14.71
C SER A 313 6.51 -35.65 -13.59
N LYS A 314 7.46 -36.24 -12.87
CA LYS A 314 7.20 -37.02 -11.66
C LYS A 314 7.14 -36.13 -10.42
N GLU A 315 7.91 -35.04 -10.45
CA GLU A 315 7.98 -34.05 -9.39
C GLU A 315 6.95 -32.93 -9.57
N SER A 316 6.53 -32.34 -8.45
CA SER A 316 5.73 -31.12 -8.38
C SER A 316 6.63 -29.92 -8.05
N ILE A 317 6.23 -28.75 -8.54
CA ILE A 317 6.84 -27.47 -8.21
C ILE A 317 5.80 -26.53 -7.61
N ARG A 318 6.28 -25.57 -6.80
CA ARG A 318 5.47 -24.49 -6.25
C ARG A 318 5.18 -23.45 -7.35
N ILE A 319 3.92 -23.20 -7.65
CA ILE A 319 3.48 -22.23 -8.66
C ILE A 319 2.46 -21.28 -8.03
N GLN A 320 2.71 -19.98 -8.13
CA GLN A 320 1.74 -18.97 -7.68
C GLN A 320 0.46 -19.03 -8.52
N ASN A 321 -0.70 -18.91 -7.87
CA ASN A 321 -2.01 -19.14 -8.50
C ASN A 321 -2.97 -17.96 -8.42
N ASN A 322 -2.60 -16.88 -7.71
CA ASN A 322 -3.39 -15.64 -7.66
C ASN A 322 -2.49 -14.45 -8.05
N ALA A 323 -2.96 -13.62 -8.99
CA ALA A 323 -2.16 -12.52 -9.51
C ALA A 323 -2.03 -11.33 -8.55
N VAL A 324 -3.02 -11.13 -7.66
CA VAL A 324 -3.22 -9.89 -6.90
C VAL A 324 -3.36 -10.12 -5.39
N HIS A 325 -4.14 -11.12 -4.96
CA HIS A 325 -4.48 -11.29 -3.54
C HIS A 325 -3.34 -11.97 -2.76
N PRO A 326 -2.86 -11.35 -1.67
CA PRO A 326 -1.90 -11.96 -0.76
C PRO A 326 -2.47 -13.18 -0.02
N ILE A 327 -1.58 -13.99 0.56
CA ILE A 327 -1.93 -14.91 1.65
C ILE A 327 -1.91 -14.19 3.00
N ASP A 328 -2.26 -14.88 4.09
CA ASP A 328 -2.31 -14.31 5.44
C ASP A 328 -1.01 -13.61 5.86
N ASP A 329 0.16 -14.22 5.60
CA ASP A 329 1.47 -13.61 5.88
C ASP A 329 1.69 -12.32 5.07
N GLY A 330 1.19 -12.27 3.84
CA GLY A 330 1.23 -11.06 3.02
C GLY A 330 0.29 -9.97 3.51
N TYR A 331 -0.89 -10.34 3.98
CA TYR A 331 -1.79 -9.42 4.64
C TYR A 331 -1.24 -8.94 6.00
N ALA A 332 -0.41 -9.74 6.68
CA ALA A 332 0.32 -9.30 7.87
C ALA A 332 1.38 -8.24 7.51
N GLN A 333 2.17 -8.41 6.44
CA GLN A 333 3.08 -7.36 5.96
C GLN A 333 2.35 -6.07 5.56
N VAL A 334 1.15 -6.18 4.97
CA VAL A 334 0.31 -5.00 4.70
C VAL A 334 -0.09 -4.31 6.00
N ALA A 335 -0.48 -5.08 7.02
CA ALA A 335 -0.84 -4.55 8.33
C ALA A 335 0.33 -3.85 9.02
N ASP A 336 1.55 -4.39 8.91
CA ASP A 336 2.77 -3.76 9.42
C ASP A 336 2.95 -2.36 8.82
N GLY A 337 2.71 -2.21 7.51
CA GLY A 337 2.82 -0.91 6.85
C GLY A 337 1.87 0.16 7.40
N PHE A 338 0.60 -0.18 7.63
CA PHE A 338 -0.36 0.72 8.28
C PHE A 338 0.03 1.01 9.72
N TYR A 339 0.44 -0.01 10.46
CA TYR A 339 0.88 0.14 11.85
C TYR A 339 2.10 1.06 11.94
N PHE A 340 3.12 0.87 11.12
CA PHE A 340 4.31 1.72 11.08
C PHE A 340 3.96 3.17 10.75
N TYR A 341 3.08 3.39 9.78
CA TYR A 341 2.61 4.74 9.43
C TYR A 341 1.93 5.43 10.61
N ILE A 342 0.89 4.80 11.18
CA ILE A 342 0.12 5.35 12.31
C ILE A 342 1.04 5.67 13.48
N ARG A 343 1.93 4.74 13.84
CA ARG A 343 2.87 4.91 14.94
C ARG A 343 3.80 6.11 14.72
N ASN A 344 4.28 6.33 13.49
CA ASN A 344 5.11 7.48 13.18
C ASN A 344 4.33 8.79 13.25
N MET A 345 3.10 8.85 12.72
CA MET A 345 2.26 10.05 12.80
C MET A 345 1.95 10.42 14.26
N LEU A 346 1.62 9.43 15.09
CA LEU A 346 1.36 9.64 16.53
C LEU A 346 2.60 10.11 17.29
N SER A 347 3.79 9.62 16.92
CA SER A 347 5.04 9.97 17.60
C SER A 347 5.55 11.38 17.28
N GLN A 348 5.12 11.95 16.15
CA GLN A 348 5.52 13.30 15.73
C GLN A 348 4.68 14.40 16.40
N GLY A 349 3.74 14.03 17.27
CA GLY A 349 2.80 14.94 17.90
C GLY A 349 1.64 15.21 16.95
N LEU A 350 0.49 14.60 17.23
CA LEU A 350 -0.79 15.16 16.79
C LEU A 350 -0.96 16.48 17.58
N GLU A 351 -0.43 17.58 17.06
CA GLU A 351 -0.71 18.93 17.57
C GLU A 351 -2.16 19.34 17.28
#